data_AF-A0A935HN64-F1
#
_entry.id   AF-A0A935HN64-F1
#
_cell.length_a   1.000
_cell.length_b   1.000
_cell.length_c   1.000
_cell.angle_alpha   90.00
_cell.angle_beta   90.00
_cell.angle_gamma   90.00
#
_symmetry.space_group_name_H-M   'P 1'
#
loop_
_entity.id
_entity.type
_entity.pdbx_description
1 polymer ?
#
loop_
_entity_poly.entity_id
_entity_poly.type
_entity_poly.pdbx_seq_one_letter_code
_entity_poly.pdbx_strand_id
1 'polypeptide(L)'
;MPLNNSLKQSLKSSVIYTGLLSVVFIILSWQKNSAVDIFIALPFFISLYFIFFTIDRPAVNEWLRADMQNNIKRVSTFPFLLTILFLGYLACNGANPLKGSLLLVPYLLFFPVLAMAARRNNSKIDWFDFAIFVLFFFPVTLVDVKPSGDLPFNGGGFDSVYRITVMLSALFTFSIIRNLNDIGAYPVFRWRFLITTIGVWLSFYLFVFLISYPVHFIRFADDNSWNFARIEKIFWSIVSVFLHTALFEELVFRGLLQNLLGKRIAQATSWKNSWSRGIIILIIISLIIGYSMKGGLHWFPALVTVFLFGAAYLFEKLKFQSMGSYTALAITSVIFGLVHFHSGSIIFTGLAAIGGWAYGYVYMKTKNTFYAALLHALVNSSPIIFGIVLAK
;
A
#
# COMPACT_ATOMS: atom_id res chain seq x y z
N MET A 1 -8.05 12.06 -31.27
CA MET A 1 -9.27 12.42 -30.52
C MET A 1 -8.97 13.60 -29.62
N PRO A 2 -9.76 14.70 -29.64
CA PRO A 2 -9.57 15.80 -28.71
C PRO A 2 -9.72 15.32 -27.26
N LEU A 3 -8.85 15.79 -26.37
CA LEU A 3 -8.95 15.45 -24.94
C LEU A 3 -10.30 15.91 -24.38
N ASN A 4 -11.08 14.96 -23.85
CA ASN A 4 -12.29 15.26 -23.08
C ASN A 4 -11.94 16.17 -21.87
N ASN A 5 -12.85 17.06 -21.48
CA ASN A 5 -12.68 17.99 -20.36
C ASN A 5 -12.36 17.26 -19.04
N SER A 6 -12.92 16.07 -18.81
CA SER A 6 -12.63 15.23 -17.63
C SER A 6 -11.17 14.76 -17.58
N LEU A 7 -10.60 14.42 -18.73
CA LEU A 7 -9.20 14.01 -18.86
C LEU A 7 -8.26 15.20 -18.60
N LYS A 8 -8.55 16.37 -19.19
CA LYS A 8 -7.79 17.60 -18.94
C LYS A 8 -7.78 17.97 -17.46
N GLN A 9 -8.93 17.91 -16.80
CA GLN A 9 -9.05 18.20 -15.36
C GLN A 9 -8.27 17.19 -14.51
N SER A 10 -8.30 15.91 -14.87
CA SER A 10 -7.54 14.86 -14.20
C SER A 10 -6.03 15.11 -14.29
N LEU A 11 -5.53 15.43 -15.49
CA LEU A 11 -4.11 15.77 -15.71
C LEU A 11 -3.70 17.03 -14.95
N LYS A 12 -4.51 18.11 -15.01
CA LYS A 12 -4.25 19.35 -14.27
C LYS A 12 -4.14 19.09 -12.76
N SER A 13 -5.06 18.29 -12.21
CA SER A 13 -5.03 17.94 -10.79
C SER A 13 -3.77 17.16 -10.44
N SER A 14 -3.35 16.20 -11.27
CA SER A 14 -2.10 15.47 -11.05
C SER A 14 -0.88 16.39 -11.08
N VAL A 15 -0.79 17.31 -12.05
CA VAL A 15 0.30 18.29 -12.10
C VAL A 15 0.38 19.11 -10.81
N ILE A 16 -0.76 19.56 -10.28
CA ILE A 16 -0.80 20.32 -9.02
C ILE A 16 -0.28 19.47 -7.86
N TYR A 17 -0.78 18.23 -7.70
CA TYR A 17 -0.34 17.36 -6.61
C TYR A 17 1.14 16.98 -6.71
N THR A 18 1.64 16.67 -7.91
CA THR A 18 3.06 16.40 -8.13
C THR A 18 3.91 17.63 -7.86
N GLY A 19 3.46 18.82 -8.28
CA GLY A 19 4.14 20.08 -8.00
C GLY A 19 4.26 20.36 -6.50
N LEU A 20 3.16 20.21 -5.75
CA LEU A 20 3.15 20.35 -4.29
C LEU A 20 4.09 19.33 -3.63
N LEU A 21 4.01 18.07 -4.05
CA LEU A 21 4.89 17.03 -3.51
C LEU A 21 6.36 17.29 -3.86
N SER A 22 6.65 17.88 -5.03
CA SER A 22 8.02 18.23 -5.44
C SER A 22 8.59 19.37 -4.61
N VAL A 23 7.76 20.34 -4.22
CA VAL A 23 8.17 21.40 -3.27
C VAL A 23 8.51 20.78 -1.92
N VAL A 24 7.66 19.86 -1.41
CA VAL A 24 7.96 19.10 -0.19
C VAL A 24 9.26 18.32 -0.37
N PHE A 25 9.45 17.61 -1.48
CA PHE A 25 10.69 16.89 -1.79
C PHE A 25 11.94 17.76 -1.69
N ILE A 26 11.93 18.96 -2.29
CA ILE A 26 13.06 19.88 -2.24
C ILE A 26 13.30 20.35 -0.80
N ILE A 27 12.27 20.87 -0.12
CA ILE A 27 12.39 21.37 1.25
C ILE A 27 12.95 20.27 2.17
N LEU A 28 12.43 19.06 2.05
CA LEU A 28 12.77 17.97 2.93
C LEU A 28 14.17 17.39 2.62
N SER A 29 14.58 17.39 1.36
CA SER A 29 15.88 16.86 0.95
C SER A 29 17.03 17.84 1.18
N TRP A 30 16.74 19.16 1.17
CA TRP A 30 17.73 20.22 1.24
C TRP A 30 18.62 20.17 2.50
N GLN A 31 18.07 19.70 3.62
CA GLN A 31 18.81 19.64 4.88
C GLN A 31 19.85 18.50 4.93
N LYS A 32 19.67 17.45 4.12
CA LYS A 32 20.41 16.18 4.26
C LYS A 32 21.22 15.78 3.03
N ASN A 33 20.99 16.42 1.88
CA ASN A 33 21.57 16.05 0.60
C ASN A 33 22.21 17.24 -0.10
N SER A 34 23.17 16.96 -0.98
CA SER A 34 23.78 17.98 -1.82
C SER A 34 22.77 18.50 -2.85
N ALA A 35 22.95 19.75 -3.30
CA ALA A 35 22.11 20.32 -4.36
C ALA A 35 22.16 19.46 -5.64
N VAL A 36 23.33 18.90 -5.97
CA VAL A 36 23.53 18.03 -7.13
C VAL A 36 22.65 16.77 -7.04
N ASP A 37 22.64 16.09 -5.89
CA ASP A 37 21.81 14.89 -5.67
C ASP A 37 20.33 15.20 -5.85
N ILE A 38 19.88 16.35 -5.34
CA ILE A 38 18.49 16.80 -5.46
C ILE A 38 18.15 17.10 -6.92
N PHE A 39 19.01 17.82 -7.66
CA PHE A 39 18.77 18.15 -9.07
C PHE A 39 18.79 16.91 -9.96
N ILE A 40 19.61 15.90 -9.66
CA ILE A 40 19.59 14.62 -10.37
C ILE A 40 18.30 13.86 -10.08
N ALA A 41 17.84 13.81 -8.83
CA ALA A 41 16.65 13.06 -8.44
C ALA A 41 15.33 13.71 -8.87
N LEU A 42 15.26 15.04 -8.90
CA LEU A 42 14.02 15.80 -9.10
C LEU A 42 13.26 15.45 -10.40
N PRO A 43 13.90 15.32 -11.59
CA PRO A 43 13.19 14.94 -12.82
C PRO A 43 12.57 13.53 -12.74
N PHE A 44 13.27 12.57 -12.13
CA PHE A 44 12.76 11.22 -11.93
C PHE A 44 11.62 11.22 -10.91
N PHE A 45 11.78 11.95 -9.82
CA PHE A 45 10.74 12.14 -8.80
C PHE A 45 9.45 12.69 -9.41
N ILE A 46 9.54 13.81 -10.14
CA ILE A 46 8.40 14.45 -10.82
C ILE A 46 7.75 13.47 -11.79
N SER A 47 8.53 12.79 -12.62
CA SER A 47 8.02 11.87 -13.64
C SER A 47 7.27 10.69 -13.01
N LEU A 48 7.89 10.02 -12.03
CA LEU A 48 7.33 8.83 -11.39
C LEU A 48 6.06 9.16 -10.60
N TYR A 49 6.08 10.21 -9.77
CA TYR A 49 4.89 10.61 -9.00
C TYR A 49 3.80 11.23 -9.86
N PHE A 50 4.15 11.92 -10.96
CA PHE A 50 3.16 12.36 -11.94
C PHE A 50 2.43 11.17 -12.54
N ILE A 51 3.15 10.14 -13.00
CA ILE A 51 2.52 8.92 -13.53
C ILE A 51 1.68 8.27 -12.43
N PHE A 52 2.20 8.14 -11.21
CA PHE A 52 1.52 7.49 -10.10
C PHE A 52 0.20 8.17 -9.74
N PHE A 53 0.18 9.50 -9.67
CA PHE A 53 -1.04 10.28 -9.36
C PHE A 53 -2.05 10.35 -10.51
N THR A 54 -1.68 9.85 -11.69
CA THR A 54 -2.45 10.00 -12.93
C THR A 54 -3.01 8.69 -13.43
N ILE A 55 -2.23 7.61 -13.37
CA ILE A 55 -2.52 6.34 -14.07
C ILE A 55 -3.85 5.70 -13.65
N ASP A 56 -4.22 5.80 -12.36
CA ASP A 56 -5.42 5.20 -11.80
C ASP A 56 -6.63 6.16 -11.79
N ARG A 57 -6.48 7.40 -12.31
CA ARG A 57 -7.62 8.32 -12.41
C ARG A 57 -8.62 7.78 -13.45
N PRO A 58 -9.94 7.79 -13.18
CA PRO A 58 -10.93 7.15 -14.05
C PRO A 58 -10.83 7.55 -15.54
N ALA A 59 -10.75 8.86 -15.82
CA ALA A 59 -10.68 9.36 -17.20
C ALA A 59 -9.36 8.96 -17.91
N VAL A 60 -8.25 8.91 -17.18
CA VAL A 60 -6.94 8.50 -17.72
C VAL A 60 -6.93 6.99 -17.95
N ASN A 61 -7.41 6.23 -16.97
CA ASN A 61 -7.51 4.80 -17.03
C ASN A 61 -8.34 4.36 -18.25
N GLU A 62 -9.54 4.93 -18.43
CA GLU A 62 -10.40 4.65 -19.59
C GLU A 62 -9.71 4.97 -20.91
N TRP A 63 -9.03 6.11 -20.99
CA TRP A 63 -8.28 6.52 -22.17
C TRP A 63 -7.11 5.56 -22.48
N LEU A 64 -6.28 5.22 -21.49
CA LEU A 64 -5.17 4.27 -21.65
C LEU A 64 -5.68 2.88 -22.05
N ARG A 65 -6.76 2.42 -21.42
CA ARG A 65 -7.37 1.13 -21.73
C ARG A 65 -7.83 1.06 -23.18
N ALA A 66 -8.48 2.11 -23.66
CA ALA A 66 -8.95 2.23 -25.04
C ALA A 66 -7.77 2.26 -26.04
N ASP A 67 -6.73 3.04 -25.77
CA ASP A 67 -5.55 3.15 -26.65
C ASP A 67 -4.75 1.84 -26.71
N MET A 68 -4.70 1.09 -25.61
CA MET A 68 -3.92 -0.13 -25.51
C MET A 68 -4.69 -1.40 -25.91
N GLN A 69 -5.94 -1.29 -26.41
CA GLN A 69 -6.71 -2.46 -26.82
C GLN A 69 -5.97 -3.31 -27.87
N ASN A 70 -5.81 -4.60 -27.57
CA ASN A 70 -5.22 -5.64 -28.43
C ASN A 70 -3.81 -5.38 -29.00
N ASN A 71 -3.06 -4.42 -28.46
CA ASN A 71 -1.73 -4.10 -28.95
C ASN A 71 -0.65 -4.40 -27.90
N ILE A 72 -0.07 -5.61 -27.99
CA ILE A 72 0.98 -6.04 -27.06
C ILE A 72 2.22 -5.13 -27.09
N LYS A 73 2.53 -4.50 -28.23
CA LYS A 73 3.65 -3.55 -28.34
C LYS A 73 3.38 -2.31 -27.49
N ARG A 74 2.17 -1.75 -27.56
CA ARG A 74 1.75 -0.61 -26.72
C ARG A 74 1.71 -0.98 -25.24
N VAL A 75 1.19 -2.16 -24.91
CA VAL A 75 1.17 -2.68 -23.54
C VAL A 75 2.59 -2.81 -22.97
N SER A 76 3.53 -3.32 -23.77
CA SER A 76 4.93 -3.50 -23.37
C SER A 76 5.73 -2.19 -23.30
N THR A 77 5.22 -1.12 -23.91
CA THR A 77 5.89 0.19 -23.88
C THR A 77 5.94 0.76 -22.45
N PHE A 78 4.91 0.51 -21.65
CA PHE A 78 4.86 1.02 -20.27
C PHE A 78 5.96 0.41 -19.37
N PRO A 79 6.09 -0.92 -19.18
CA PRO A 79 7.17 -1.49 -18.38
C PRO A 79 8.56 -1.19 -18.97
N PHE A 80 8.66 -1.02 -20.30
CA PHE A 80 9.89 -0.58 -20.95
C PHE A 80 10.31 0.84 -20.52
N LEU A 81 9.38 1.80 -20.53
CA LEU A 81 9.63 3.17 -20.08
C LEU A 81 9.98 3.22 -18.59
N LEU A 82 9.31 2.44 -17.75
CA LEU A 82 9.66 2.32 -16.33
C LEU A 82 11.08 1.76 -16.14
N THR A 83 11.46 0.78 -16.96
CA THR A 83 12.82 0.23 -16.96
C THR A 83 13.84 1.31 -17.33
N ILE A 84 13.58 2.10 -18.37
CA ILE A 84 14.47 3.22 -18.76
C ILE A 84 14.60 4.22 -17.61
N LEU A 85 13.49 4.61 -16.97
CA LEU A 85 13.54 5.54 -15.83
C LEU A 85 14.36 4.98 -14.66
N PHE A 86 14.16 3.70 -14.34
CA PHE A 86 14.91 3.03 -13.28
C PHE A 86 16.42 2.96 -13.59
N LEU A 87 16.79 2.39 -14.73
CA LEU A 87 18.20 2.23 -15.10
C LEU A 87 18.88 3.58 -15.35
N GLY A 88 18.15 4.56 -15.91
CA GLY A 88 18.62 5.93 -16.12
C GLY A 88 18.95 6.62 -14.81
N TYR A 89 18.10 6.48 -13.79
CA TYR A 89 18.38 7.05 -12.47
C TYR A 89 19.64 6.47 -11.85
N LEU A 90 19.82 5.15 -11.94
CA LEU A 90 21.03 4.49 -11.44
C LEU A 90 22.28 4.95 -12.18
N ALA A 91 22.22 5.02 -13.51
CA ALA A 91 23.34 5.46 -14.34
C ALA A 91 23.73 6.92 -14.04
N CYS A 92 22.75 7.82 -13.86
CA CYS A 92 23.01 9.22 -13.49
C CYS A 92 23.71 9.37 -12.13
N ASN A 93 23.55 8.39 -11.23
CA ASN A 93 24.21 8.36 -9.93
C ASN A 93 25.47 7.48 -9.92
N GLY A 94 25.99 7.09 -11.10
CA GLY A 94 27.23 6.32 -11.22
C GLY A 94 27.13 4.84 -10.84
N ALA A 95 25.92 4.33 -10.56
CA ALA A 95 25.71 2.91 -10.31
C ALA A 95 25.65 2.13 -11.62
N ASN A 96 26.22 0.92 -11.64
CA ASN A 96 26.13 0.03 -12.80
C ASN A 96 24.78 -0.73 -12.78
N PRO A 97 23.83 -0.42 -13.68
CA PRO A 97 22.50 -1.02 -13.67
C PRO A 97 22.49 -2.49 -14.11
N LEU A 98 23.59 -3.00 -14.66
CA LEU A 98 23.72 -4.37 -15.17
C LEU A 98 24.37 -5.33 -14.17
N LYS A 99 24.59 -4.90 -12.92
CA LYS A 99 25.28 -5.70 -11.90
C LYS A 99 24.31 -6.28 -10.87
N GLY A 100 24.48 -7.56 -10.55
CA GLY A 100 23.79 -8.22 -9.44
C GLY A 100 22.28 -8.30 -9.62
N SER A 101 21.53 -8.08 -8.53
CA SER A 101 20.06 -8.18 -8.50
C SER A 101 19.34 -7.09 -9.31
N LEU A 102 20.03 -6.03 -9.75
CA LEU A 102 19.45 -4.94 -10.54
C LEU A 102 18.91 -5.43 -11.90
N LEU A 103 19.54 -6.45 -12.49
CA LEU A 103 19.07 -7.07 -13.74
C LEU A 103 17.72 -7.79 -13.61
N LEU A 104 17.30 -8.11 -12.38
CA LEU A 104 15.99 -8.71 -12.13
C LEU A 104 14.86 -7.68 -12.22
N VAL A 105 15.15 -6.39 -12.02
CA VAL A 105 14.12 -5.34 -11.99
C VAL A 105 13.36 -5.25 -13.33
N PRO A 106 14.02 -5.19 -14.51
CA PRO A 106 13.30 -5.26 -15.78
C PRO A 106 12.38 -6.48 -15.88
N TYR A 107 12.86 -7.66 -15.50
CA TYR A 107 12.03 -8.87 -15.50
C TYR A 107 10.79 -8.71 -14.58
N LEU A 108 10.98 -8.20 -13.36
CA LEU A 108 9.88 -7.95 -12.42
C LEU A 108 8.87 -6.94 -12.98
N LEU A 109 9.31 -5.90 -13.67
CA LEU A 109 8.41 -4.90 -14.25
C LEU A 109 7.61 -5.45 -15.43
N PHE A 110 8.21 -6.31 -16.26
CA PHE A 110 7.55 -6.89 -17.44
C PHE A 110 6.64 -8.08 -17.13
N PHE A 111 7.04 -8.95 -16.21
CA PHE A 111 6.35 -10.20 -15.89
C PHE A 111 4.84 -10.04 -15.66
N PRO A 112 4.35 -9.21 -14.71
CA PRO A 112 2.93 -9.13 -14.42
C PRO A 112 2.14 -8.55 -15.59
N VAL A 113 2.73 -7.59 -16.31
CA VAL A 113 2.12 -6.94 -17.48
C VAL A 113 1.89 -7.95 -18.61
N LEU A 114 2.93 -8.70 -18.99
CA LEU A 114 2.86 -9.66 -20.08
C LEU A 114 1.98 -10.86 -19.74
N ALA A 115 2.10 -11.38 -18.50
CA ALA A 115 1.29 -12.50 -18.04
C ALA A 115 -0.20 -12.17 -18.06
N MET A 116 -0.59 -10.97 -17.60
CA MET A 116 -1.98 -10.53 -17.63
C MET A 116 -2.46 -10.16 -19.03
N ALA A 117 -1.59 -9.59 -19.87
CA ALA A 117 -1.92 -9.29 -21.26
C ALA A 117 -2.26 -10.56 -22.06
N ALA A 118 -1.57 -11.68 -21.79
CA ALA A 118 -1.83 -12.97 -22.41
C ALA A 118 -3.23 -13.55 -22.09
N ARG A 119 -3.85 -13.17 -20.96
CA ARG A 119 -5.19 -13.63 -20.55
C ARG A 119 -6.27 -12.54 -20.54
N ARG A 120 -6.05 -11.44 -21.27
CA ARG A 120 -6.91 -10.24 -21.22
C ARG A 120 -8.40 -10.48 -21.51
N ASN A 121 -8.76 -11.53 -22.24
CA ASN A 121 -10.15 -11.81 -22.65
C ASN A 121 -11.04 -12.37 -21.52
N ASN A 122 -10.49 -12.69 -20.34
CA ASN A 122 -11.32 -13.15 -19.23
C ASN A 122 -11.84 -11.97 -18.39
N SER A 123 -13.16 -11.75 -18.41
CA SER A 123 -13.79 -10.70 -17.61
C SER A 123 -13.87 -11.04 -16.12
N LYS A 124 -13.96 -12.34 -15.76
CA LYS A 124 -14.12 -12.80 -14.37
C LYS A 124 -12.79 -12.92 -13.67
N ILE A 125 -12.76 -12.64 -12.36
CA ILE A 125 -11.57 -12.78 -11.51
C ILE A 125 -11.40 -14.24 -11.16
N ASP A 126 -10.19 -14.76 -11.32
CA ASP A 126 -9.87 -16.16 -11.07
C ASP A 126 -8.52 -16.34 -10.38
N TRP A 127 -8.11 -17.59 -10.19
CA TRP A 127 -6.89 -17.94 -9.47
C TRP A 127 -5.60 -17.50 -10.16
N PHE A 128 -5.63 -17.25 -11.46
CA PHE A 128 -4.47 -16.71 -12.16
C PHE A 128 -4.18 -15.28 -11.70
N ASP A 129 -5.22 -14.47 -11.47
CA ASP A 129 -5.06 -13.11 -10.93
C ASP A 129 -4.30 -13.13 -9.59
N PHE A 130 -4.67 -14.05 -8.70
CA PHE A 130 -4.00 -14.25 -7.41
C PHE A 130 -2.59 -14.82 -7.57
N ALA A 131 -2.37 -15.74 -8.51
CA ALA A 131 -1.05 -16.29 -8.79
C ALA A 131 -0.09 -15.20 -9.29
N ILE A 132 -0.51 -14.34 -10.21
CA ILE A 132 0.30 -13.21 -10.68
C ILE A 132 0.55 -12.21 -9.56
N PHE A 133 -0.47 -11.91 -8.74
CA PHE A 133 -0.30 -11.05 -7.57
C PHE A 133 0.79 -11.59 -6.62
N VAL A 134 0.72 -12.86 -6.25
CA VAL A 134 1.70 -13.49 -5.35
C VAL A 134 3.08 -13.57 -5.99
N LEU A 135 3.19 -14.06 -7.23
CA LEU A 135 4.48 -14.19 -7.94
C LEU A 135 5.12 -12.85 -8.25
N PHE A 136 4.35 -11.76 -8.27
CA PHE A 136 4.90 -10.42 -8.43
C PHE A 136 5.39 -9.82 -7.11
N PHE A 137 4.55 -9.82 -6.07
CA PHE A 137 4.91 -9.15 -4.81
C PHE A 137 5.82 -9.98 -3.90
N PHE A 138 5.76 -11.30 -3.95
CA PHE A 138 6.59 -12.15 -3.10
C PHE A 138 8.09 -11.97 -3.38
N PRO A 139 8.58 -12.01 -4.64
CA PRO A 139 9.98 -11.71 -4.94
C PRO A 139 10.36 -10.27 -4.58
N VAL A 140 9.48 -9.29 -4.82
CA VAL A 140 9.72 -7.88 -4.48
C VAL A 140 10.05 -7.71 -3.00
N THR A 141 9.39 -8.48 -2.12
CA THR A 141 9.64 -8.42 -0.67
C THR A 141 10.86 -9.22 -0.20
N LEU A 142 11.40 -10.14 -1.02
CA LEU A 142 12.52 -11.00 -0.66
C LEU A 142 13.85 -10.56 -1.28
N VAL A 143 13.80 -9.93 -2.46
CA VAL A 143 15.01 -9.51 -3.18
C VAL A 143 15.45 -8.15 -2.67
N ASP A 144 16.58 -8.14 -1.96
CA ASP A 144 17.29 -6.91 -1.60
C ASP A 144 17.97 -6.34 -2.86
N VAL A 145 17.31 -5.37 -3.49
CA VAL A 145 17.83 -4.67 -4.66
C VAL A 145 18.78 -3.57 -4.16
N LYS A 146 20.09 -3.75 -4.36
CA LYS A 146 21.12 -2.80 -3.96
C LYS A 146 21.89 -2.25 -5.17
N PRO A 147 22.06 -0.92 -5.28
CA PRO A 147 21.45 0.11 -4.44
C PRO A 147 19.93 0.17 -4.65
N SER A 148 19.17 0.54 -3.61
CA SER A 148 17.71 0.64 -3.64
C SER A 148 17.20 1.72 -4.60
N GLY A 149 18.08 2.69 -4.93
CA GLY A 149 17.73 3.85 -5.74
C GLY A 149 16.83 4.82 -4.99
N ASP A 150 17.17 5.13 -3.74
CA ASP A 150 16.46 6.11 -2.91
C ASP A 150 16.38 7.46 -3.61
N LEU A 151 15.38 8.27 -3.27
CA LEU A 151 15.23 9.63 -3.78
C LEU A 151 15.41 10.63 -2.63
N PRO A 152 16.47 11.46 -2.61
CA PRO A 152 17.71 11.40 -3.40
C PRO A 152 18.57 10.15 -3.12
N PHE A 153 19.55 9.88 -3.99
CA PHE A 153 20.28 8.60 -4.04
C PHE A 153 21.03 8.22 -2.75
N ASN A 154 21.43 9.22 -1.97
CA ASN A 154 22.13 9.05 -0.69
C ASN A 154 21.16 9.02 0.52
N GLY A 155 19.85 8.88 0.27
CA GLY A 155 18.80 8.87 1.27
C GLY A 155 18.08 10.21 1.39
N GLY A 156 17.05 10.29 2.23
CA GLY A 156 16.23 11.51 2.34
C GLY A 156 14.80 11.30 2.83
N GLY A 157 14.40 10.05 3.12
CA GLY A 157 13.11 9.73 3.72
C GLY A 157 11.95 9.65 2.73
N PHE A 158 12.19 9.84 1.42
CA PHE A 158 11.25 9.48 0.36
C PHE A 158 11.46 8.05 -0.11
N ASP A 159 10.48 7.53 -0.86
CA ASP A 159 10.54 6.19 -1.42
C ASP A 159 11.63 6.05 -2.49
N SER A 160 11.94 4.81 -2.89
CA SER A 160 12.95 4.52 -3.90
C SER A 160 12.36 4.41 -5.31
N VAL A 161 13.17 4.69 -6.34
CA VAL A 161 12.76 4.51 -7.74
C VAL A 161 12.35 3.06 -8.01
N TYR A 162 13.04 2.09 -7.39
CA TYR A 162 12.65 0.68 -7.46
C TYR A 162 11.23 0.46 -6.95
N ARG A 163 10.90 0.93 -5.73
CA ARG A 163 9.58 0.70 -5.14
C ARG A 163 8.48 1.39 -5.94
N ILE A 164 8.68 2.64 -6.35
CA ILE A 164 7.68 3.38 -7.13
C ILE A 164 7.45 2.72 -8.51
N THR A 165 8.50 2.26 -9.19
CA THR A 165 8.34 1.56 -10.48
C THR A 165 7.62 0.21 -10.33
N VAL A 166 7.86 -0.53 -9.25
CA VAL A 166 7.09 -1.74 -8.91
C VAL A 166 5.61 -1.40 -8.69
N MET A 167 5.31 -0.36 -7.90
CA MET A 167 3.92 0.08 -7.69
C MET A 167 3.23 0.50 -8.99
N LEU A 168 3.94 1.23 -9.85
CA LEU A 168 3.45 1.65 -11.16
C LEU A 168 3.18 0.45 -12.08
N SER A 169 4.07 -0.55 -12.09
CA SER A 169 3.84 -1.80 -12.84
C SER A 169 2.62 -2.55 -12.30
N ALA A 170 2.43 -2.58 -10.97
CA ALA A 170 1.23 -3.15 -10.34
C ALA A 170 -0.04 -2.44 -10.81
N LEU A 171 -0.06 -1.10 -10.71
CA LEU A 171 -1.20 -0.28 -11.12
C LEU A 171 -1.51 -0.45 -12.59
N PHE A 172 -0.49 -0.43 -13.45
CA PHE A 172 -0.70 -0.65 -14.87
C PHE A 172 -1.26 -2.05 -15.16
N THR A 173 -0.69 -3.08 -14.55
CA THR A 173 -1.14 -4.46 -14.72
C THR A 173 -2.59 -4.63 -14.26
N PHE A 174 -2.89 -4.28 -13.00
CA PHE A 174 -4.19 -4.57 -12.41
C PHE A 174 -5.26 -3.56 -12.82
N SER A 175 -4.93 -2.27 -12.88
CA SER A 175 -5.90 -1.22 -13.22
C SER A 175 -6.18 -1.13 -14.73
N ILE A 176 -5.13 -1.17 -15.57
CA ILE A 176 -5.27 -0.94 -17.01
C ILE A 176 -5.46 -2.26 -17.76
N ILE A 177 -4.52 -3.19 -17.65
CA ILE A 177 -4.57 -4.45 -18.43
C ILE A 177 -5.71 -5.33 -17.95
N ARG A 178 -5.81 -5.53 -16.63
CA ARG A 178 -6.79 -6.41 -16.02
C ARG A 178 -8.15 -5.76 -15.75
N ASN A 179 -8.23 -4.43 -15.77
CA ASN A 179 -9.46 -3.68 -15.50
C ASN A 179 -10.04 -3.92 -14.10
N LEU A 180 -9.17 -3.97 -13.09
CA LEU A 180 -9.57 -3.97 -11.69
C LEU A 180 -9.96 -2.55 -11.28
N ASN A 181 -11.26 -2.25 -11.33
CA ASN A 181 -11.76 -0.94 -10.87
C ASN A 181 -11.58 -0.75 -9.36
N ASP A 182 -11.74 0.49 -8.90
CA ASP A 182 -11.82 0.87 -7.48
C ASP A 182 -10.52 0.74 -6.66
N ILE A 183 -9.36 0.60 -7.31
CA ILE A 183 -8.05 0.61 -6.62
C ILE A 183 -7.88 1.94 -5.86
N GLY A 184 -8.14 3.06 -6.54
CA GLY A 184 -8.16 4.38 -5.89
C GLY A 184 -6.78 4.89 -5.51
N ALA A 185 -5.76 4.57 -6.30
CA ALA A 185 -4.38 4.98 -6.12
C ALA A 185 -4.10 6.35 -6.78
N TYR A 186 -4.85 7.36 -6.35
CA TYR A 186 -4.61 8.75 -6.75
C TYR A 186 -5.00 9.72 -5.63
N PRO A 187 -4.32 10.86 -5.51
CA PRO A 187 -4.66 11.87 -4.51
C PRO A 187 -5.98 12.56 -4.88
N VAL A 188 -6.88 12.61 -3.90
CA VAL A 188 -8.12 13.38 -3.95
C VAL A 188 -8.38 13.95 -2.57
N PHE A 189 -8.76 15.22 -2.49
CA PHE A 189 -9.14 15.83 -1.22
C PHE A 189 -10.66 15.84 -1.07
N ARG A 190 -11.17 15.18 -0.03
CA ARG A 190 -12.58 15.20 0.39
C ARG A 190 -12.68 15.23 1.92
N TRP A 191 -13.36 16.24 2.45
CA TRP A 191 -13.56 16.40 3.90
C TRP A 191 -14.20 15.17 4.56
N ARG A 192 -15.21 14.57 3.93
CA ARG A 192 -15.87 13.36 4.46
C ARG A 192 -14.90 12.19 4.61
N PHE A 193 -13.97 12.04 3.66
CA PHE A 193 -12.96 10.97 3.71
C PHE A 193 -11.93 11.23 4.80
N LEU A 194 -11.51 12.49 4.95
CA LEU A 194 -10.61 12.89 6.04
C LEU A 194 -11.25 12.68 7.42
N ILE A 195 -12.50 13.09 7.63
CA ILE A 195 -13.24 12.89 8.89
C ILE A 195 -13.38 11.40 9.19
N THR A 196 -13.71 10.58 8.19
CA THR A 196 -13.78 9.12 8.35
C THR A 196 -12.42 8.55 8.80
N THR A 197 -11.34 9.00 8.16
CA THR A 197 -9.96 8.55 8.46
C THR A 197 -9.56 8.92 9.89
N ILE A 198 -9.78 10.17 10.29
CA ILE A 198 -9.47 10.66 11.64
C ILE A 198 -10.34 9.96 12.69
N GLY A 199 -11.63 9.79 12.43
CA GLY A 199 -12.55 9.10 13.36
C GLY A 199 -12.17 7.64 13.60
N VAL A 200 -11.79 6.92 12.54
CA VAL A 200 -11.29 5.54 12.64
C VAL A 200 -9.93 5.49 13.35
N TRP A 201 -9.02 6.42 13.06
CA TRP A 201 -7.74 6.54 13.77
C TRP A 201 -7.93 6.69 15.27
N LEU A 202 -8.75 7.64 15.71
CA LEU A 202 -9.02 7.89 17.12
C LEU A 202 -9.69 6.69 17.80
N SER A 203 -10.63 6.04 17.11
CA SER A 203 -11.30 4.84 17.61
C SER A 203 -10.34 3.65 17.77
N PHE A 204 -9.44 3.45 16.79
CA PHE A 204 -8.40 2.44 16.87
C PHE A 204 -7.45 2.71 18.04
N TYR A 205 -7.00 3.95 18.22
CA TYR A 205 -6.10 4.28 19.33
C TYR A 205 -6.77 4.20 20.69
N LEU A 206 -8.03 4.59 20.79
CA LEU A 206 -8.81 4.40 22.02
C LEU A 206 -8.88 2.92 22.38
N PHE A 207 -9.17 2.05 21.40
CA PHE A 207 -9.18 0.60 21.60
C PHE A 207 -7.80 0.06 22.03
N VAL A 208 -6.73 0.47 21.35
CA VAL A 208 -5.36 0.09 21.69
C VAL A 208 -5.02 0.53 23.11
N PHE A 209 -5.37 1.77 23.50
CA PHE A 209 -5.11 2.29 24.84
C PHE A 209 -5.87 1.51 25.92
N LEU A 210 -7.16 1.24 25.72
CA LEU A 210 -8.00 0.51 26.67
C LEU A 210 -7.50 -0.92 26.95
N ILE A 211 -6.91 -1.58 25.95
CA ILE A 211 -6.38 -2.94 26.11
C ILE A 211 -4.94 -2.93 26.60
N SER A 212 -4.10 -2.04 26.04
CA SER A 212 -2.65 -2.11 26.20
C SER A 212 -2.14 -1.39 27.44
N TYR A 213 -2.86 -0.36 27.92
CA TYR A 213 -2.46 0.38 29.11
C TYR A 213 -2.57 -0.47 30.40
N PRO A 214 -3.68 -1.21 30.66
CA PRO A 214 -3.78 -2.05 31.85
C PRO A 214 -2.75 -3.18 31.93
N VAL A 215 -2.26 -3.65 30.78
CA VAL A 215 -1.24 -4.72 30.69
C VAL A 215 0.19 -4.18 30.58
N HIS A 216 0.39 -2.88 30.83
CA HIS A 216 1.68 -2.18 30.78
C HIS A 216 2.44 -2.28 29.45
N PHE A 217 1.73 -2.56 28.35
CA PHE A 217 2.29 -2.59 27.00
C PHE A 217 2.53 -1.18 26.44
N ILE A 218 1.77 -0.19 26.94
CA ILE A 218 1.97 1.23 26.61
C ILE A 218 2.35 1.98 27.88
N ARG A 219 3.39 2.81 27.78
CA ARG A 219 3.80 3.77 28.82
C ARG A 219 3.93 5.17 28.23
N PHE A 220 3.65 6.20 29.01
CA PHE A 220 3.94 7.57 28.59
C PHE A 220 5.44 7.84 28.71
N ALA A 221 5.98 8.61 27.74
CA ALA A 221 7.35 9.07 27.78
C ALA A 221 7.52 10.14 28.89
N ASP A 222 8.69 10.15 29.54
CA ASP A 222 9.00 11.04 30.66
C ASP A 222 9.08 12.52 30.24
N ASP A 223 9.50 12.81 29.01
CA ASP A 223 9.40 14.14 28.39
C ASP A 223 8.23 14.17 27.40
N ASN A 224 7.17 14.87 27.80
CA ASN A 224 5.96 15.02 27.01
C ASN A 224 5.65 16.47 26.63
N SER A 225 6.65 17.35 26.67
CA SER A 225 6.48 18.76 26.30
C SER A 225 6.10 18.93 24.82
N TRP A 226 5.17 19.85 24.55
CA TRP A 226 4.82 20.27 23.19
C TRP A 226 5.74 21.41 22.77
N ASN A 227 6.74 21.11 21.96
CA ASN A 227 7.66 22.09 21.39
C ASN A 227 7.68 22.00 19.86
N PHE A 228 8.25 23.02 19.22
CA PHE A 228 8.33 23.09 17.75
C PHE A 228 9.06 21.88 17.15
N ALA A 229 10.15 21.43 17.79
CA ALA A 229 10.93 20.28 17.35
C ALA A 229 10.09 18.98 17.31
N ARG A 230 9.18 18.80 18.27
CA ARG A 230 8.26 17.65 18.29
C ARG A 230 7.23 17.73 17.17
N ILE A 231 6.65 18.91 16.91
CA ILE A 231 5.70 19.12 15.81
C ILE A 231 6.37 18.80 14.48
N GLU A 232 7.59 19.31 14.29
CA GLU A 232 8.42 19.01 13.13
C GLU A 232 8.64 17.48 13.01
N LYS A 233 9.08 16.82 14.08
CA LYS A 233 9.29 15.35 14.09
C LYS A 233 8.02 14.55 13.76
N ILE A 234 6.84 14.98 14.26
CA ILE A 234 5.56 14.35 13.95
C ILE A 234 5.26 14.47 12.44
N PHE A 235 5.39 15.68 11.89
CA PHE A 235 5.18 15.92 10.47
C PHE A 235 6.10 15.04 9.62
N TRP A 236 7.39 15.00 9.96
CA TRP A 236 8.38 14.15 9.31
C TRP A 236 8.05 12.67 9.37
N SER A 237 7.64 12.19 10.55
CA SER A 237 7.21 10.80 10.74
C SER A 237 6.03 10.47 9.83
N ILE A 238 5.00 11.33 9.81
CA ILE A 238 3.80 11.08 8.99
C ILE A 238 4.15 11.06 7.51
N VAL A 239 4.89 12.05 7.00
CA VAL A 239 5.24 12.13 5.58
C VAL A 239 6.12 10.96 5.16
N SER A 240 7.16 10.64 5.94
CA SER A 240 8.09 9.56 5.61
C SER A 240 7.40 8.20 5.65
N VAL A 241 6.64 7.91 6.71
CA VAL A 241 5.88 6.65 6.79
C VAL A 241 4.85 6.57 5.67
N PHE A 242 4.15 7.67 5.37
CA PHE A 242 3.15 7.72 4.31
C PHE A 242 3.77 7.31 2.97
N LEU A 243 4.87 7.96 2.57
CA LEU A 243 5.47 7.77 1.26
C LEU A 243 6.27 6.47 1.15
N HIS A 244 7.03 6.10 2.18
CA HIS A 244 7.96 4.98 2.11
C HIS A 244 7.28 3.62 2.37
N THR A 245 6.37 3.55 3.34
CA THR A 245 5.81 2.28 3.81
C THR A 245 4.32 2.17 3.52
N ALA A 246 3.53 3.11 4.04
CA ALA A 246 2.07 2.97 4.05
C ALA A 246 1.46 2.99 2.65
N LEU A 247 1.96 3.83 1.74
CA LEU A 247 1.42 3.91 0.38
C LEU A 247 1.63 2.60 -0.40
N PHE A 248 2.81 1.98 -0.28
CA PHE A 248 3.10 0.68 -0.88
C PHE A 248 2.22 -0.41 -0.27
N GLU A 249 2.23 -0.54 1.06
CA GLU A 249 1.51 -1.60 1.74
C GLU A 249 0.00 -1.50 1.52
N GLU A 250 -0.59 -0.31 1.67
CA GLU A 250 -2.04 -0.15 1.47
C GLU A 250 -2.45 -0.30 0.00
N LEU A 251 -1.56 -0.02 -0.96
CA LEU A 251 -1.80 -0.37 -2.37
C LEU A 251 -1.89 -1.89 -2.53
N VAL A 252 -0.89 -2.62 -2.01
CA VAL A 252 -0.82 -4.09 -2.10
C VAL A 252 -2.02 -4.74 -1.39
N PHE A 253 -2.26 -4.38 -0.13
CA PHE A 253 -3.26 -5.03 0.70
C PHE A 253 -4.68 -4.56 0.43
N ARG A 254 -4.92 -3.25 0.20
CA ARG A 254 -6.29 -2.70 0.06
C ARG A 254 -6.66 -2.50 -1.40
N GLY A 255 -5.85 -1.72 -2.10
CA GLY A 255 -6.09 -1.37 -3.50
C GLY A 255 -6.18 -2.62 -4.38
N LEU A 256 -5.29 -3.59 -4.15
CA LEU A 256 -5.18 -4.82 -4.93
C LEU A 256 -5.78 -6.04 -4.24
N LEU A 257 -5.18 -6.56 -3.17
CA LEU A 257 -5.58 -7.87 -2.60
C LEU A 257 -7.01 -7.88 -2.05
N GLN A 258 -7.39 -6.91 -1.22
CA GLN A 258 -8.75 -6.82 -0.65
C GLN A 258 -9.79 -6.59 -1.75
N ASN A 259 -9.44 -5.81 -2.77
CA ASN A 259 -10.28 -5.55 -3.94
C ASN A 259 -10.49 -6.82 -4.79
N LEU A 260 -9.41 -7.53 -5.13
CA LEU A 260 -9.45 -8.80 -5.85
C LEU A 260 -10.28 -9.84 -5.10
N LEU A 261 -10.04 -10.01 -3.80
CA LEU A 261 -10.82 -10.92 -2.95
C LEU A 261 -12.28 -10.52 -2.90
N GLY A 262 -12.59 -9.24 -2.63
CA GLY A 262 -13.96 -8.75 -2.55
C GLY A 262 -14.74 -9.04 -3.84
N LYS A 263 -14.14 -8.74 -5.00
CA LYS A 263 -14.76 -8.98 -6.30
C LYS A 263 -14.85 -10.47 -6.65
N ARG A 264 -13.85 -11.28 -6.29
CA ARG A 264 -13.89 -12.74 -6.47
C ARG A 264 -14.98 -13.39 -5.64
N ILE A 265 -15.15 -12.97 -4.38
CA ILE A 265 -16.19 -13.50 -3.49
C ILE A 265 -17.57 -13.05 -3.97
N ALA A 266 -17.72 -11.82 -4.43
CA ALA A 266 -18.97 -11.31 -5.01
C ALA A 266 -19.37 -12.04 -6.31
N GLN A 267 -18.41 -12.62 -7.05
CA GLN A 267 -18.68 -13.48 -8.22
C GLN A 267 -19.17 -14.88 -7.85
N ALA A 268 -19.03 -15.29 -6.58
CA ALA A 268 -19.54 -16.57 -6.09
C ALA A 268 -21.01 -16.46 -5.66
N THR A 269 -21.68 -17.61 -5.53
CA THR A 269 -23.08 -17.66 -5.07
C THR A 269 -23.25 -17.34 -3.58
N SER A 270 -22.18 -17.50 -2.78
CA SER A 270 -22.22 -17.31 -1.34
C SER A 270 -20.84 -16.96 -0.78
N TRP A 271 -20.80 -15.96 0.11
CA TRP A 271 -19.61 -15.58 0.87
C TRP A 271 -19.19 -16.63 1.90
N LYS A 272 -20.12 -17.50 2.35
CA LYS A 272 -19.89 -18.47 3.43
C LYS A 272 -18.75 -19.44 3.13
N ASN A 273 -18.61 -19.88 1.88
CA ASN A 273 -17.55 -20.81 1.49
C ASN A 273 -16.17 -20.14 1.61
N SER A 274 -16.05 -18.91 1.13
CA SER A 274 -14.81 -18.13 1.23
C SER A 274 -14.49 -17.78 2.68
N TRP A 275 -15.51 -17.46 3.49
CA TRP A 275 -15.36 -17.21 4.91
C TRP A 275 -14.88 -18.46 5.66
N SER A 276 -15.52 -19.61 5.44
CA SER A 276 -15.18 -20.87 6.10
C SER A 276 -13.77 -21.36 5.74
N ARG A 277 -13.41 -21.32 4.46
CA ARG A 277 -12.04 -21.68 4.03
C ARG A 277 -11.02 -20.68 4.57
N GLY A 278 -11.34 -19.38 4.52
CA GLY A 278 -10.48 -18.31 5.01
C GLY A 278 -10.16 -18.46 6.49
N ILE A 279 -11.18 -18.65 7.35
CA ILE A 279 -10.98 -18.79 8.79
C ILE A 279 -10.18 -20.05 9.13
N ILE A 280 -10.47 -21.18 8.49
CA ILE A 280 -9.76 -22.45 8.75
C ILE A 280 -8.27 -22.30 8.41
N ILE A 281 -7.96 -21.84 7.20
CA ILE A 281 -6.58 -21.69 6.74
C ILE A 281 -5.83 -20.67 7.61
N LEU A 282 -6.43 -19.50 7.87
CA LEU A 282 -5.76 -18.43 8.58
C LEU A 282 -5.62 -18.68 10.07
N ILE A 283 -6.50 -19.45 10.72
CA ILE A 283 -6.28 -19.90 12.09
C ILE A 283 -5.04 -20.79 12.16
N ILE A 284 -4.91 -21.76 11.26
CA ILE A 284 -3.76 -22.67 11.23
C ILE A 284 -2.47 -21.88 11.03
N ILE A 285 -2.43 -20.98 10.04
CA ILE A 285 -1.24 -20.15 9.79
C ILE A 285 -0.96 -19.23 10.98
N SER A 286 -1.99 -18.63 11.60
CA SER A 286 -1.83 -17.77 12.78
C SER A 286 -1.26 -18.51 13.98
N LEU A 287 -1.65 -19.77 14.19
CA LEU A 287 -1.08 -20.62 15.22
C LEU A 287 0.39 -20.94 14.90
N ILE A 288 0.70 -21.36 13.68
CA ILE A 288 2.09 -21.64 13.26
C ILE A 288 2.98 -20.42 13.51
N ILE A 289 2.53 -19.23 13.08
CA ILE A 289 3.27 -17.98 13.28
C ILE A 289 3.39 -17.67 14.78
N GLY A 290 2.30 -17.77 15.54
CA GLY A 290 2.29 -17.57 16.98
C GLY A 290 3.29 -18.45 17.74
N TYR A 291 3.33 -19.75 17.43
CA TYR A 291 4.26 -20.72 18.02
C TYR A 291 5.70 -20.61 17.50
N SER A 292 5.92 -19.94 16.37
CA SER A 292 7.27 -19.66 15.85
C SER A 292 7.95 -18.46 16.52
N MET A 293 7.18 -17.60 17.19
CA MET A 293 7.69 -16.40 17.87
C MET A 293 8.07 -16.69 19.32
N LYS A 294 9.07 -15.98 19.85
CA LYS A 294 9.47 -16.04 21.25
C LYS A 294 8.48 -15.28 22.13
N GLY A 295 8.32 -15.72 23.39
CA GLY A 295 7.45 -15.06 24.38
C GLY A 295 6.28 -15.92 24.82
N GLY A 296 5.31 -15.34 25.53
CA GLY A 296 4.03 -15.97 25.87
C GLY A 296 2.90 -15.57 24.91
N LEU A 297 1.70 -16.10 25.12
CA LEU A 297 0.50 -15.78 24.33
C LEU A 297 0.55 -16.23 22.85
N HIS A 298 1.21 -17.34 22.52
CA HIS A 298 1.28 -17.87 21.14
C HIS A 298 -0.08 -18.02 20.44
N TRP A 299 -1.17 -18.20 21.20
CA TRP A 299 -2.53 -18.30 20.68
C TRP A 299 -3.15 -16.95 20.27
N PHE A 300 -2.55 -15.82 20.63
CA PHE A 300 -3.14 -14.50 20.46
C PHE A 300 -3.43 -14.12 18.99
N PRO A 301 -2.52 -14.33 18.02
CA PRO A 301 -2.84 -14.07 16.61
C PRO A 301 -4.02 -14.91 16.09
N ALA A 302 -4.15 -16.15 16.57
CA ALA A 302 -5.28 -17.01 16.20
C ALA A 302 -6.59 -16.54 16.85
N LEU A 303 -6.55 -16.05 18.10
CA LEU A 303 -7.73 -15.43 18.73
C LEU A 303 -8.18 -14.18 17.95
N VAL A 304 -7.25 -13.31 17.57
CA VAL A 304 -7.56 -12.12 16.75
C VAL A 304 -8.17 -12.55 15.41
N THR A 305 -7.66 -13.62 14.79
CA THR A 305 -8.24 -14.17 13.57
C THR A 305 -9.69 -14.60 13.76
N VAL A 306 -9.99 -15.38 14.82
CA VAL A 306 -11.36 -15.78 15.15
C VAL A 306 -12.25 -14.56 15.35
N PHE A 307 -11.78 -13.55 16.08
CA PHE A 307 -12.52 -12.31 16.34
C PHE A 307 -12.85 -11.54 15.06
N LEU A 308 -11.86 -11.30 14.19
CA LEU A 308 -12.07 -10.59 12.92
C LEU A 308 -13.00 -11.34 11.97
N PHE A 309 -12.89 -12.67 11.89
CA PHE A 309 -13.82 -13.48 11.10
C PHE A 309 -15.23 -13.52 11.72
N GLY A 310 -15.36 -13.55 13.05
CA GLY A 310 -16.64 -13.46 13.73
C GLY A 310 -17.34 -12.12 13.44
N ALA A 311 -16.61 -11.01 13.53
CA ALA A 311 -17.10 -9.69 13.16
C ALA A 311 -17.52 -9.64 11.68
N ALA A 312 -16.71 -10.20 10.77
CA ALA A 312 -17.06 -10.28 9.36
C ALA A 312 -18.32 -11.10 9.12
N TYR A 313 -18.48 -12.26 9.78
CA TYR A 313 -19.68 -13.08 9.66
C TYR A 313 -20.94 -12.30 10.06
N LEU A 314 -20.87 -11.57 11.18
CA LEU A 314 -21.95 -10.74 11.66
C LEU A 314 -22.29 -9.64 10.64
N PHE A 315 -21.31 -8.90 10.14
CA PHE A 315 -21.54 -7.81 9.20
C PHE A 315 -22.00 -8.27 7.80
N GLU A 316 -21.55 -9.43 7.32
CA GLU A 316 -22.08 -10.05 6.10
C GLU A 316 -23.56 -10.47 6.30
N LYS A 317 -23.91 -11.04 7.47
CA LYS A 317 -25.29 -11.42 7.79
C LYS A 317 -26.21 -10.19 7.87
N LEU A 318 -25.69 -9.08 8.41
CA LEU A 318 -26.41 -7.80 8.50
C LEU A 318 -26.47 -7.02 7.18
N LYS A 319 -25.80 -7.51 6.11
CA LYS A 319 -25.79 -6.91 4.77
C LYS A 319 -25.40 -5.43 4.74
N PHE A 320 -24.46 -5.01 5.58
CA PHE A 320 -24.01 -3.61 5.64
C PHE A 320 -23.29 -3.13 4.38
N GLN A 321 -22.78 -4.04 3.55
CA GLN A 321 -22.05 -3.77 2.32
C GLN A 321 -22.36 -4.85 1.26
N SER A 322 -21.78 -4.70 0.07
CA SER A 322 -21.82 -5.75 -0.96
C SER A 322 -21.29 -7.08 -0.42
N MET A 323 -21.87 -8.17 -0.91
CA MET A 323 -21.51 -9.53 -0.53
C MET A 323 -20.00 -9.77 -0.58
N GLY A 324 -19.44 -10.31 0.51
CA GLY A 324 -18.04 -10.72 0.57
C GLY A 324 -17.06 -9.60 0.92
N SER A 325 -17.52 -8.37 1.09
CA SER A 325 -16.63 -7.23 1.39
C SER A 325 -15.99 -7.35 2.76
N TYR A 326 -16.74 -7.79 3.78
CA TYR A 326 -16.21 -7.97 5.13
C TYR A 326 -15.43 -9.27 5.26
N THR A 327 -15.79 -10.30 4.49
CA THR A 327 -14.98 -11.52 4.38
C THR A 327 -13.60 -11.21 3.78
N ALA A 328 -13.54 -10.43 2.69
CA ALA A 328 -12.28 -9.97 2.12
C ALA A 328 -11.49 -9.08 3.09
N LEU A 329 -12.18 -8.20 3.82
CA LEU A 329 -11.57 -7.39 4.87
C LEU A 329 -10.92 -8.27 5.95
N ALA A 330 -11.62 -9.27 6.49
CA ALA A 330 -11.06 -10.18 7.50
C ALA A 330 -9.81 -10.91 6.98
N ILE A 331 -9.90 -11.52 5.79
CA ILE A 331 -8.78 -12.25 5.18
C ILE A 331 -7.56 -11.33 5.04
N THR A 332 -7.73 -10.17 4.43
CA THR A 332 -6.60 -9.25 4.19
C THR A 332 -6.07 -8.60 5.46
N SER A 333 -6.91 -8.37 6.46
CA SER A 333 -6.49 -7.84 7.77
C SER A 333 -5.62 -8.84 8.52
N VAL A 334 -6.02 -10.12 8.53
CA VAL A 334 -5.23 -11.18 9.16
C VAL A 334 -3.90 -11.37 8.42
N ILE A 335 -3.91 -11.48 7.08
CA ILE A 335 -2.65 -11.60 6.31
C ILE A 335 -1.73 -10.41 6.59
N PHE A 336 -2.28 -9.19 6.62
CA PHE A 336 -1.53 -7.98 6.95
C PHE A 336 -0.89 -8.08 8.35
N GLY A 337 -1.61 -8.53 9.38
CA GLY A 337 -1.00 -8.73 10.69
C GLY A 337 0.07 -9.81 10.69
N LEU A 338 -0.17 -10.93 10.02
CA LEU A 338 0.74 -12.07 9.98
C LEU A 338 2.06 -11.76 9.27
N VAL A 339 2.09 -10.90 8.25
CA VAL A 339 3.37 -10.51 7.63
C VAL A 339 4.27 -9.71 8.58
N HIS A 340 3.70 -9.08 9.63
CA HIS A 340 4.45 -8.34 10.63
C HIS A 340 5.10 -9.22 11.72
N PHE A 341 5.07 -10.55 11.58
CA PHE A 341 5.74 -11.47 12.51
C PHE A 341 7.25 -11.19 12.65
N HIS A 342 7.88 -10.60 11.64
CA HIS A 342 9.28 -10.17 11.68
C HIS A 342 9.57 -9.10 12.75
N SER A 343 8.53 -8.43 13.29
CA SER A 343 8.67 -7.51 14.43
C SER A 343 9.14 -8.20 15.71
N GLY A 344 8.97 -9.53 15.82
CA GLY A 344 9.31 -10.31 17.00
C GLY A 344 8.33 -10.20 18.16
N SER A 345 7.25 -9.42 18.04
CA SER A 345 6.25 -9.24 19.09
C SER A 345 4.90 -9.86 18.69
N ILE A 346 4.44 -10.84 19.50
CA ILE A 346 3.18 -11.55 19.28
C ILE A 346 1.99 -10.59 19.41
N ILE A 347 2.04 -9.69 20.39
CA ILE A 347 1.01 -8.67 20.60
C ILE A 347 0.98 -7.71 19.42
N PHE A 348 2.15 -7.26 18.94
CA PHE A 348 2.24 -6.39 17.77
C PHE A 348 1.63 -7.05 16.52
N THR A 349 1.91 -8.34 16.29
CA THR A 349 1.34 -9.10 15.16
C THR A 349 -0.20 -9.13 15.22
N GLY A 350 -0.78 -9.36 16.40
CA GLY A 350 -2.24 -9.34 16.59
C GLY A 350 -2.83 -7.93 16.45
N LEU A 351 -2.20 -6.91 17.04
CA LEU A 351 -2.64 -5.51 16.89
C LEU A 351 -2.51 -5.01 15.45
N ALA A 352 -1.49 -5.45 14.71
CA ALA A 352 -1.34 -5.16 13.30
C ALA A 352 -2.50 -5.74 12.47
N ALA A 353 -3.00 -6.93 12.80
CA ALA A 353 -4.20 -7.48 12.14
C ALA A 353 -5.44 -6.61 12.40
N ILE A 354 -5.61 -6.10 13.62
CA ILE A 354 -6.71 -5.18 13.97
C ILE A 354 -6.53 -3.82 13.26
N GLY A 355 -5.29 -3.32 13.17
CA GLY A 355 -4.96 -2.13 12.38
C GLY A 355 -5.31 -2.33 10.90
N GLY A 356 -5.01 -3.51 10.35
CA GLY A 356 -5.37 -3.89 9.00
C GLY A 356 -6.89 -3.83 8.74
N TRP A 357 -7.71 -4.17 9.74
CA TRP A 357 -9.16 -4.00 9.67
C TRP A 357 -9.56 -2.54 9.59
N ALA A 358 -8.94 -1.68 10.41
CA ALA A 358 -9.19 -0.24 10.39
C ALA A 358 -8.83 0.38 9.02
N TYR A 359 -7.67 0.02 8.47
CA TYR A 359 -7.20 0.50 7.17
C TYR A 359 -8.13 0.05 6.03
N GLY A 360 -8.50 -1.23 6.03
CA GLY A 360 -9.40 -1.77 5.03
C GLY A 360 -10.84 -1.25 5.16
N TYR A 361 -11.30 -0.88 6.35
CA TYR A 361 -12.58 -0.22 6.54
C TYR A 361 -12.58 1.21 5.95
N VAL A 362 -11.53 2.00 6.20
CA VAL A 362 -11.38 3.33 5.56
C VAL A 362 -11.35 3.19 4.04
N TYR A 363 -10.60 2.22 3.52
CA TYR A 363 -10.60 1.92 2.09
C TYR A 363 -12.01 1.56 1.57
N MET A 364 -12.77 0.73 2.28
CA MET A 364 -14.15 0.38 1.87
C MET A 364 -15.07 1.61 1.80
N LYS A 365 -14.93 2.56 2.73
CA LYS A 365 -15.76 3.77 2.79
C LYS A 365 -15.34 4.86 1.79
N THR A 366 -14.05 4.93 1.47
CA THR A 366 -13.51 6.00 0.61
C THR A 366 -13.25 5.55 -0.83
N LYS A 367 -13.06 4.24 -1.05
CA LYS A 367 -12.57 3.64 -2.31
C LYS A 367 -11.28 4.31 -2.80
N ASN A 368 -10.41 4.65 -1.85
CA ASN A 368 -9.18 5.37 -2.12
C ASN A 368 -8.04 4.92 -1.21
N THR A 369 -6.96 4.41 -1.81
CA THR A 369 -5.79 3.89 -1.09
C THR A 369 -5.05 4.97 -0.31
N PHE A 370 -5.05 6.23 -0.77
CA PHE A 370 -4.31 7.30 -0.08
C PHE A 370 -4.90 7.58 1.31
N TYR A 371 -6.21 7.44 1.49
CA TYR A 371 -6.82 7.60 2.82
C TYR A 371 -6.51 6.43 3.76
N ALA A 372 -6.43 5.20 3.24
CA ALA A 372 -5.95 4.06 4.03
C ALA A 372 -4.46 4.25 4.41
N ALA A 373 -3.63 4.69 3.46
CA ALA A 373 -2.22 4.98 3.70
C ALA A 373 -2.03 6.13 4.71
N LEU A 374 -2.91 7.14 4.69
CA LEU A 374 -2.92 8.22 5.67
C LEU A 374 -3.24 7.69 7.07
N LEU A 375 -4.28 6.86 7.20
CA LEU A 375 -4.60 6.21 8.47
C LEU A 375 -3.42 5.40 8.99
N HIS A 376 -2.81 4.59 8.12
CA HIS A 376 -1.64 3.78 8.48
C HIS A 376 -0.46 4.67 8.93
N ALA A 377 -0.14 5.74 8.20
CA ALA A 377 0.91 6.67 8.60
C ALA A 377 0.63 7.37 9.95
N LEU A 378 -0.63 7.73 10.21
CA LEU A 378 -1.06 8.26 11.50
C LEU A 378 -0.88 7.22 12.60
N VAL A 379 -1.25 5.96 12.37
CA VAL A 379 -1.05 4.88 13.35
C VAL A 379 0.42 4.71 13.68
N ASN A 380 1.28 4.56 12.69
CA ASN A 380 2.72 4.37 12.94
C ASN A 380 3.39 5.60 13.58
N SER A 381 2.86 6.81 13.35
CA SER A 381 3.38 8.05 13.95
C SER A 381 2.78 8.35 15.33
N SER A 382 1.75 7.63 15.74
CA SER A 382 1.04 7.87 17.01
C SER A 382 1.90 7.73 18.26
N PRO A 383 2.93 6.85 18.34
CA PRO A 383 3.88 6.88 19.44
C PRO A 383 4.48 8.28 19.69
N ILE A 384 4.83 9.00 18.62
CA ILE A 384 5.40 10.35 18.72
C ILE A 384 4.30 11.38 18.98
N ILE A 385 3.12 11.22 18.35
CA ILE A 385 1.97 12.12 18.53
C ILE A 385 1.49 12.13 19.98
N PHE A 386 1.27 10.95 20.57
CA PHE A 386 0.77 10.83 21.94
C PHE A 386 1.88 10.75 22.99
N GLY A 387 3.15 10.62 22.58
CA GLY A 387 4.29 10.52 23.48
C GLY A 387 4.22 9.25 24.30
N ILE A 388 3.98 8.14 23.60
CA ILE A 388 3.88 6.81 24.17
C ILE A 388 5.02 5.94 23.68
N VAL A 389 5.52 5.09 24.57
CA VAL A 389 6.53 4.06 24.31
C VAL A 389 5.82 2.72 24.35
N LEU A 390 6.01 1.91 23.29
CA LEU A 390 5.54 0.54 23.24
C LEU A 390 6.58 -0.36 23.93
N ALA A 391 6.14 -1.17 24.88
CA ALA A 391 6.96 -2.25 25.41
C ALA A 391 7.22 -3.26 24.28
N LYS A 392 8.48 -3.60 24.02
CA LYS A 392 8.85 -4.56 22.97
C LYS A 392 8.69 -6.00 23.45
#